data_AF-A0A846NGW9-F1
#
_entry.id   AF-A0A846NGW9-F1
#
_cell.length_a   1.000
_cell.length_b   1.000
_cell.length_c   1.000
_cell.angle_alpha   90.00
_cell.angle_beta   90.00
_cell.angle_gamma   90.00
#
_symmetry.space_group_name_H-M   'P 1'
#
loop_
_entity.id
_entity.type
_entity.pdbx_description
1 polymer ?
#
loop_
_entity_poly.entity_id
_entity_poly.type
_entity_poly.pdbx_seq_one_letter_code
_entity_poly.pdbx_strand_id
1 'polypeptide(L)'
;MKKEIVKIDLEKKYNREIKGFGEIYEIMSVRNTQRKLRKKFGKGILFLVSNKSHKGRGLTLSEIQKLLQKKNYQILKSGFTDSFLISSNPRKKEDINPFVKSFLLVFLTQFFFWIVVQFEFLWESSKSSHMIYTLTKEKRR
;
A
#
# COMPACT_ATOMS: atom_id res chain seq x y z
N MET A 1 0.58 16.57 -13.23
CA MET A 1 1.17 15.57 -12.30
C MET A 1 0.67 14.18 -12.69
N LYS A 2 1.57 13.25 -13.04
CA LYS A 2 1.20 11.87 -13.41
C LYS A 2 0.61 11.15 -12.19
N LYS A 3 -0.57 10.54 -12.36
CA LYS A 3 -1.17 9.67 -11.35
C LYS A 3 -0.34 8.39 -11.30
N GLU A 4 0.53 8.27 -10.28
CA GLU A 4 1.44 7.14 -10.17
C GLU A 4 0.68 5.91 -9.67
N ILE A 5 0.42 4.97 -10.59
CA ILE A 5 -0.15 3.66 -10.27
C ILE A 5 1.02 2.69 -10.23
N VAL A 6 1.30 2.12 -9.06
CA VAL A 6 2.36 1.14 -8.89
C VAL A 6 1.80 -0.25 -9.20
N LYS A 7 2.39 -0.93 -10.19
CA LYS A 7 2.03 -2.30 -10.59
C LYS A 7 3.04 -3.27 -9.98
N ILE A 8 2.57 -4.23 -9.20
CA ILE A 8 3.41 -5.20 -8.49
C ILE A 8 2.82 -6.59 -8.72
N ASP A 9 3.67 -7.55 -9.03
CA ASP A 9 3.27 -8.95 -9.01
C ASP A 9 3.03 -9.37 -7.56
N LEU A 10 1.93 -10.06 -7.27
CA LEU A 10 1.62 -10.52 -5.92
C LEU A 10 2.72 -11.43 -5.32
N GLU A 11 3.53 -12.08 -6.15
CA GLU A 11 4.68 -12.88 -5.72
C GLU A 11 5.93 -12.04 -5.40
N LYS A 12 6.03 -10.82 -5.96
CA LYS A 12 7.17 -9.93 -5.72
C LYS A 12 7.00 -9.14 -4.43
N LYS A 13 8.07 -9.07 -3.64
CA LYS A 13 8.09 -8.26 -2.41
C LYS A 13 7.98 -6.79 -2.77
N TYR A 14 7.00 -6.12 -2.16
CA TYR A 14 6.96 -4.66 -2.18
C TYR A 14 8.09 -4.09 -1.33
N ASN A 15 8.89 -3.22 -1.95
CA ASN A 15 10.01 -2.50 -1.34
C ASN A 15 9.95 -1.05 -1.82
N ARG A 16 10.23 -0.12 -0.90
CA ARG A 16 10.42 1.30 -1.16
C ARG A 16 11.59 1.79 -0.31
N GLU A 17 12.23 2.87 -0.74
CA GLU A 17 13.27 3.55 0.03
C GLU A 17 12.70 4.01 1.39
N ILE A 18 13.37 3.64 2.48
CA ILE A 18 12.92 3.96 3.83
C ILE A 18 13.52 5.32 4.23
N LYS A 19 12.66 6.34 4.38
CA LYS A 19 13.07 7.71 4.79
C LYS A 19 12.65 8.06 6.21
N GLY A 20 11.66 7.33 6.74
CA GLY A 20 11.23 7.40 8.12
C GLY A 20 10.25 6.27 8.45
N PHE A 21 9.56 6.45 9.56
CA PHE A 21 8.59 5.48 10.08
C PHE A 21 7.41 5.23 9.16
N GLY A 22 6.95 6.27 8.44
CA GLY A 22 5.83 6.16 7.52
C GLY A 22 6.10 5.12 6.43
N GLU A 23 7.30 5.14 5.83
CA GLU A 23 7.65 4.16 4.80
C GLU A 23 7.80 2.74 5.36
N ILE A 24 8.30 2.59 6.60
CA ILE A 24 8.35 1.27 7.26
C ILE A 24 6.93 0.74 7.43
N TYR A 25 6.00 1.57 7.93
CA TYR A 25 4.62 1.18 8.11
C TYR A 25 3.95 0.85 6.76
N GLU A 26 4.11 1.70 5.75
CA GLU A 26 3.57 1.48 4.39
C GLU A 26 4.03 0.13 3.84
N ILE A 27 5.33 -0.17 3.91
CA ILE A 27 5.90 -1.43 3.46
C ILE A 27 5.27 -2.61 4.20
N MET A 28 5.13 -2.52 5.53
CA MET A 28 4.57 -3.59 6.34
C MET A 28 3.08 -3.80 6.07
N SER A 29 2.31 -2.72 5.95
CA SER A 29 0.88 -2.76 5.59
C SER A 29 0.68 -3.42 4.23
N VAL A 30 1.37 -2.95 3.19
CA VAL A 30 1.27 -3.52 1.83
C VAL A 30 1.68 -4.99 1.82
N ARG A 31 2.76 -5.37 2.51
CA ARG A 31 3.19 -6.78 2.59
C ARG A 31 2.19 -7.66 3.31
N ASN A 32 1.52 -7.17 4.34
CA ASN A 32 0.45 -7.90 5.00
C ASN A 32 -0.75 -8.08 4.08
N THR A 33 -1.13 -7.03 3.35
CA THR A 33 -2.17 -7.09 2.31
C THR A 33 -1.79 -8.10 1.22
N GLN A 34 -0.55 -8.07 0.71
CA GLN A 34 -0.04 -9.07 -0.23
C GLN A 34 -0.15 -10.48 0.35
N ARG A 35 0.26 -10.70 1.61
CA ARG A 35 0.17 -12.01 2.28
C ARG A 35 -1.27 -12.51 2.35
N LYS A 36 -2.22 -11.65 2.77
CA LYS A 36 -3.65 -11.99 2.87
C LYS A 36 -4.24 -12.32 1.48
N LEU A 37 -3.92 -11.50 0.48
CA LEU A 37 -4.38 -11.71 -0.90
C LEU A 37 -3.78 -12.97 -1.52
N ARG A 38 -2.49 -13.24 -1.29
CA ARG A 38 -1.80 -14.44 -1.78
C ARG A 38 -2.41 -15.70 -1.18
N LYS A 39 -2.70 -15.70 0.13
CA LYS A 39 -3.40 -16.80 0.81
C LYS A 39 -4.79 -17.07 0.20
N LYS A 40 -5.52 -16.01 -0.22
CA LYS A 40 -6.89 -16.15 -0.72
C LYS A 40 -6.98 -16.45 -2.23
N PHE A 41 -6.11 -15.88 -3.05
CA PHE A 41 -6.23 -15.89 -4.52
C PHE A 41 -5.05 -16.56 -5.25
N GLY A 42 -3.98 -16.91 -4.52
CA GLY A 42 -2.75 -17.47 -5.08
C GLY A 42 -1.92 -16.42 -5.80
N LYS A 43 -2.22 -16.19 -7.08
CA LYS A 43 -1.46 -15.31 -7.99
C LYS A 43 -2.33 -14.18 -8.56
N GLY A 44 -1.70 -13.07 -8.90
CA GLY A 44 -2.36 -11.93 -9.55
C GLY A 44 -1.46 -10.70 -9.59
N ILE A 45 -1.97 -9.64 -10.20
CA ILE A 45 -1.30 -8.36 -10.32
C ILE A 45 -1.94 -7.39 -9.32
N LEU A 46 -1.14 -6.88 -8.40
CA LEU A 46 -1.54 -5.88 -7.42
C LEU A 46 -1.24 -4.48 -7.94
N PHE A 47 -2.29 -3.67 -8.07
CA PHE A 47 -2.18 -2.25 -8.36
C PHE A 47 -2.35 -1.46 -7.08
N LEU A 48 -1.40 -0.57 -6.81
CA LEU A 48 -1.42 0.35 -5.67
C LEU A 48 -1.49 1.79 -6.17
N VAL A 49 -2.32 2.61 -5.54
CA VAL A 49 -2.47 4.03 -5.88
C VAL A 49 -2.76 4.85 -4.63
N SER A 50 -2.31 6.10 -4.61
CA SER A 50 -2.70 7.05 -3.55
C SER A 50 -4.21 7.27 -3.53
N ASN A 51 -4.76 7.29 -2.31
CA ASN A 51 -6.18 7.52 -2.07
C ASN A 51 -6.50 9.02 -2.18
N LYS A 52 -7.28 9.38 -3.20
CA LYS A 52 -7.75 10.75 -3.41
C LYS A 52 -8.56 11.28 -2.21
N SER A 53 -9.31 10.42 -1.53
CA SER A 53 -10.12 10.82 -0.38
C SER A 53 -9.30 11.22 0.85
N HIS A 54 -8.05 10.77 0.96
CA HIS A 54 -7.20 11.09 2.10
C HIS A 54 -6.30 12.31 1.87
N LYS A 55 -5.69 12.44 0.68
CA LYS A 55 -4.69 13.50 0.39
C LYS A 55 -5.14 14.50 -0.68
N GLY A 56 -6.40 14.45 -1.11
CA GLY A 56 -6.94 15.27 -2.22
C GLY A 56 -6.31 14.99 -3.59
N ARG A 57 -5.38 14.03 -3.66
CA ARG A 57 -4.59 13.66 -4.84
C ARG A 57 -4.60 12.13 -4.99
N GLY A 58 -4.68 11.64 -6.23
CA GLY A 58 -4.71 10.20 -6.52
C GLY A 58 -5.95 9.76 -7.30
N LEU A 59 -6.43 8.54 -7.01
CA LEU A 59 -7.68 7.99 -7.55
C LEU A 59 -8.63 7.60 -6.41
N THR A 60 -9.93 7.59 -6.71
CA THR A 60 -10.90 6.88 -5.86
C THR A 60 -10.92 5.39 -6.20
N LEU A 61 -11.50 4.58 -5.31
CA LEU A 61 -11.62 3.13 -5.51
C LEU A 61 -12.45 2.80 -6.77
N SER A 62 -13.51 3.56 -7.02
CA SER A 62 -14.33 3.40 -8.22
C SER A 62 -13.59 3.82 -9.51
N GLU A 63 -12.76 4.87 -9.46
CA GLU A 63 -11.98 5.31 -10.61
C GLU A 63 -10.93 4.27 -11.03
N ILE A 64 -10.17 3.70 -10.09
CA ILE A 64 -9.16 2.68 -10.43
C ILE A 64 -9.81 1.40 -10.96
N GLN A 65 -10.95 0.98 -10.41
CA GLN A 65 -11.67 -0.19 -10.90
C GLN A 65 -12.13 0.01 -12.36
N LYS A 66 -12.74 1.16 -12.68
CA LYS A 66 -13.15 1.49 -14.05
C LYS A 66 -11.96 1.51 -15.01
N LEU A 67 -10.82 2.06 -14.59
CA LEU A 67 -9.60 2.09 -15.40
C LEU A 67 -9.05 0.69 -15.70
N LEU A 68 -9.04 -0.20 -14.71
CA LEU A 68 -8.55 -1.57 -14.87
C LEU A 68 -9.49 -2.42 -15.71
N GLN A 69 -10.80 -2.27 -15.54
CA GLN A 69 -11.81 -2.92 -16.38
C GLN A 69 -11.67 -2.49 -17.86
N LYS A 70 -11.51 -1.19 -18.13
CA LYS A 70 -11.25 -0.68 -19.50
C LYS A 70 -9.98 -1.27 -20.12
N LYS A 71 -8.99 -1.63 -19.29
CA LYS A 71 -7.74 -2.29 -19.72
C LYS A 71 -7.86 -3.83 -19.77
N ASN A 72 -9.07 -4.39 -19.75
CA ASN A 72 -9.35 -5.82 -19.79
C ASN A 72 -8.76 -6.63 -18.62
N TYR A 73 -8.58 -6.02 -17.45
CA TYR A 73 -8.26 -6.76 -16.24
C TYR A 73 -9.53 -7.26 -15.54
N GLN A 74 -9.51 -8.51 -15.09
CA GLN A 74 -10.52 -9.03 -14.18
C GLN A 74 -10.17 -8.65 -12.75
N ILE A 75 -11.05 -7.91 -12.09
CA ILE A 75 -10.85 -7.48 -10.70
C ILE A 75 -11.25 -8.62 -9.77
N LEU A 76 -10.33 -9.03 -8.91
CA LEU A 76 -10.57 -10.08 -7.90
C LEU A 76 -10.96 -9.49 -6.55
N LYS A 77 -10.24 -8.44 -6.13
CA LYS A 77 -10.51 -7.73 -4.88
C LYS A 77 -9.94 -6.33 -4.93
N SER A 78 -10.66 -5.37 -4.37
CA SER A 78 -10.18 -4.01 -4.11
C SER A 78 -10.44 -3.65 -2.66
N GLY A 79 -9.66 -2.73 -2.12
CA GLY A 79 -9.82 -2.22 -0.77
C GLY A 79 -8.82 -1.12 -0.48
N PHE A 80 -8.62 -0.85 0.80
CA PHE A 80 -7.69 0.16 1.27
C PHE A 80 -6.52 -0.48 2.02
N THR A 81 -5.39 0.20 2.05
CA THR A 81 -4.19 -0.24 2.78
C THR A 81 -3.45 1.01 3.23
N ASP A 82 -2.50 0.85 4.14
CA ASP A 82 -1.77 1.97 4.73
C ASP A 82 -2.71 2.92 5.49
N SER A 83 -3.49 2.34 6.40
CA SER A 83 -4.38 3.02 7.33
C SER A 83 -3.61 3.34 8.62
N PHE A 84 -2.57 4.17 8.51
CA PHE A 84 -1.84 4.56 9.71
C PHE A 84 -2.62 5.59 10.51
N LEU A 85 -2.74 5.38 11.82
CA LEU A 85 -3.43 6.31 12.73
C LEU A 85 -2.73 7.66 12.84
N ILE A 86 -1.43 7.72 12.56
CA ILE A 86 -0.62 8.90 12.73
C ILE A 86 -0.37 9.49 11.35
N SER A 87 -0.83 10.73 11.14
CA SER A 87 -0.56 11.46 9.90
C SER A 87 0.95 11.59 9.69
N SER A 88 1.45 11.04 8.58
CA SER A 88 2.84 11.24 8.16
C SER A 88 2.91 12.34 7.10
N ASN A 89 3.58 13.45 7.43
CA ASN A 89 3.88 14.49 6.44
C ASN A 89 4.89 13.97 5.40
N PRO A 90 4.68 14.25 4.10
CA PRO A 90 5.61 13.86 3.05
C PRO A 90 6.95 14.58 3.26
N ARG A 91 8.03 13.81 3.44
CA ARG A 91 9.39 14.32 3.68
C ARG A 91 10.10 14.61 2.37
N LYS A 92 10.90 15.69 2.30
CA LYS A 92 11.76 15.94 1.15
C LYS A 92 12.93 14.95 1.15
N LYS A 93 13.60 14.75 0.01
CA LYS A 93 14.71 13.78 -0.13
C LYS A 93 15.88 14.08 0.83
N GLU A 94 16.03 15.32 1.26
CA GLU A 94 17.07 15.78 2.19
C GLU A 94 16.73 15.48 3.67
N ASP A 95 15.48 15.12 3.99
CA ASP A 95 15.00 14.89 5.36
C ASP A 95 15.04 13.41 5.78
N ILE A 96 16.14 12.70 5.48
CA ILE A 96 16.31 11.32 5.96
C ILE A 96 16.39 11.36 7.48
N ASN A 97 15.47 10.68 8.18
CA ASN A 97 15.46 10.68 9.63
C ASN A 97 16.80 10.11 10.15
N PRO A 98 17.53 10.80 11.04
CA PRO A 98 18.73 10.22 11.66
C PRO A 98 18.45 8.88 12.34
N PHE A 99 17.20 8.63 12.76
CA PHE A 99 16.75 7.34 13.27
C PHE A 99 16.92 6.18 12.27
N VAL A 100 16.68 6.40 10.97
CA VAL A 100 16.81 5.32 9.97
C VAL A 100 18.28 4.91 9.76
N LYS A 101 19.23 5.72 10.24
CA LYS A 101 20.66 5.35 10.27
C LYS A 101 20.97 4.27 11.31
N SER A 102 20.13 4.14 12.34
CA SER A 102 20.30 3.16 13.41
C SER A 102 19.59 1.85 13.07
N PHE A 103 20.37 0.82 12.69
CA PHE A 103 19.84 -0.48 12.29
C PHE A 103 18.93 -1.13 13.35
N LEU A 104 19.33 -1.09 14.63
CA LEU A 104 18.57 -1.65 15.75
C LEU A 104 17.17 -1.04 15.86
N LEU A 105 17.10 0.28 15.71
CA LEU A 105 15.89 1.06 15.80
C LEU A 105 14.93 0.77 14.64
N VAL A 106 15.46 0.62 13.42
CA VAL A 106 14.68 0.16 12.26
C VAL A 106 14.12 -1.24 12.50
N PHE A 107 14.92 -2.16 13.03
CA PHE A 107 14.49 -3.53 13.33
C PHE A 107 13.36 -3.58 14.37
N LEU A 108 13.51 -2.87 15.49
CA LEU A 108 12.48 -2.77 16.53
C LEU A 108 11.17 -2.18 15.97
N THR A 109 11.28 -1.17 15.11
CA THR A 109 10.11 -0.57 14.48
C THR A 109 9.42 -1.54 13.52
N GLN A 110 10.17 -2.28 12.72
CA GLN A 110 9.61 -3.31 11.84
C GLN A 110 8.85 -4.36 12.66
N PHE A 111 9.41 -4.79 13.78
CA PHE A 111 8.73 -5.73 14.68
C PHE A 111 7.43 -5.15 15.24
N PHE A 112 7.46 -3.90 15.73
CA PHE A 112 6.27 -3.23 16.25
C PHE A 112 5.17 -3.10 15.18
N PHE A 113 5.51 -2.58 13.99
CA PHE A 113 4.54 -2.44 12.91
C PHE A 113 4.05 -3.77 12.36
N TRP A 114 4.85 -4.85 12.43
CA TRP A 114 4.37 -6.18 12.07
C TRP A 114 3.15 -6.61 12.90
N ILE A 115 3.15 -6.28 14.20
CA ILE A 115 2.03 -6.55 15.11
C ILE A 115 0.86 -5.62 14.78
N VAL A 116 1.10 -4.30 14.72
CA VAL A 116 0.05 -3.29 14.46
C VAL A 116 -0.72 -3.59 13.18
N VAL A 117 -0.01 -3.94 12.11
CA VAL A 117 -0.61 -4.20 10.80
C VAL A 117 -1.49 -5.47 10.80
N GLN A 118 -1.35 -6.39 11.76
CA GLN A 118 -2.31 -7.50 11.88
C GLN A 118 -3.72 -6.99 12.17
N PHE A 119 -3.83 -5.94 12.98
CA PHE A 119 -5.07 -5.32 13.42
C PHE A 119 -5.53 -4.19 12.49
N GLU A 120 -4.81 -3.90 11.40
CA GLU A 120 -5.16 -2.88 10.38
C GLU A 120 -6.59 -2.99 9.84
N PHE A 121 -7.22 -4.17 9.90
CA PHE A 121 -8.59 -4.34 9.44
C PHE A 121 -9.66 -3.63 10.31
N LEU A 122 -9.35 -3.27 11.56
CA LEU A 122 -10.30 -2.64 12.49
C LEU A 122 -10.54 -1.14 12.21
N TRP A 123 -9.61 -0.51 11.51
CA TRP A 123 -9.54 0.93 11.25
C TRP A 123 -9.33 1.25 9.75
N GLU A 124 -9.48 0.24 8.88
CA GLU A 124 -9.43 0.37 7.43
C GLU A 124 -10.65 1.17 6.94
N SER A 125 -10.43 2.40 6.48
CA SER A 125 -11.50 3.23 5.91
C SER A 125 -11.00 4.12 4.78
N SER A 126 -11.93 4.62 3.97
CA SER A 126 -11.63 5.58 2.89
C SER A 126 -11.07 6.91 3.42
N LYS A 127 -11.31 7.24 4.70
CA LYS A 127 -10.85 8.48 5.35
C LYS A 127 -9.48 8.32 6.02
N SER A 128 -9.15 7.12 6.51
CA SER A 128 -7.91 6.83 7.25
C SER A 128 -6.79 6.26 6.38
N SER A 129 -7.12 5.70 5.22
CA SER A 129 -6.13 4.99 4.41
C SER A 129 -5.49 5.89 3.36
N HIS A 130 -4.17 5.90 3.31
CA HIS A 130 -3.42 6.66 2.31
C HIS A 130 -3.40 6.00 0.93
N MET A 131 -3.68 4.70 0.86
CA MET A 131 -3.51 3.91 -0.35
C MET A 131 -4.71 3.03 -0.64
N ILE A 132 -4.99 2.84 -1.93
CA ILE A 132 -5.98 1.93 -2.46
C ILE A 132 -5.23 0.80 -3.13
N TYR A 133 -5.66 -0.44 -2.86
CA TYR A 133 -5.17 -1.61 -3.58
C TYR A 133 -6.27 -2.18 -4.48
N THR A 134 -5.87 -2.73 -5.63
CA THR A 134 -6.73 -3.54 -6.47
C THR A 134 -5.95 -4.72 -7.03
N LEU A 135 -6.37 -5.93 -6.66
CA LEU A 135 -5.85 -7.17 -7.20
C LEU A 135 -6.62 -7.55 -8.45
N THR A 136 -5.88 -7.87 -9.51
CA THR A 136 -6.45 -8.33 -10.76
C THR A 136 -5.82 -9.63 -11.25
N LYS A 137 -6.49 -10.26 -12.20
CA LYS A 137 -5.92 -11.22 -13.15
C LYS A 137 -6.08 -10.68 -14.56
N GLU A 138 -5.15 -11.03 -15.42
CA GLU A 138 -5.29 -10.76 -16.85
C GLU A 138 -6.44 -11.63 -17.39
N LYS A 139 -7.43 -11.01 -18.04
CA LYS A 139 -8.46 -11.81 -18.72
C LYS A 139 -7.76 -12.53 -19.86
N ARG A 140 -7.63 -13.85 -19.77
CA ARG A 140 -7.32 -14.66 -20.95
C ARG A 140 -8.45 -14.42 -21.95
N ARG A 141 -8.09 -13.89 -23.12
CA ARG A 141 -8.96 -13.87 -24.29
C ARG A 141 -9.17 -15.30 -24.78
#